data_AF-A0A1L0DSK2-F1
#
_entry.id   AF-A0A1L0DSK2-F1
#
_cell.length_a   1.000
_cell.length_b   1.000
_cell.length_c   1.000
_cell.angle_alpha   90.00
_cell.angle_beta   90.00
_cell.angle_gamma   90.00
#
_symmetry.space_group_name_H-M   'P 1'
#
loop_
_entity.id
_entity.type
_entity.pdbx_description
1 polymer ?
#
loop_
_entity_poly.entity_id
_entity_poly.type
_entity_poly.pdbx_seq_one_letter_code
_entity_poly.pdbx_strand_id
1 'polypeptide(L)'
;MLVEKSGIATEIESLGSSEADKYVSTGNKNLDYLHNFDHEAHPEEVTMKQITRKLDIMLVFPMLFVYFLQFLDKVSLNYSNVMGMPKDLKFQGNQFSNLATYFFVAYIVGEFFQAFLLQKFPVHLVLGFNVVVWGICTMCCAAVQNYHGMLALRILLGFAEASVIPCLVLLTTNFYNRSQAAFRIGIFYSGLGFGQIFGGLLSYLFQLVDSTFEGWRILFLVVGLMNIACGIYVVFFVPSEPLTTKKLSPKEKFVLLEKLTEGKIGVNAHKFKPHQVKEMLLDIQCWLYLIISATISFSSNTISSFSAKDIMSFGFTSRQAALLNMPSGVVSIMSSWISTYFIMKGTTRYIAICVLLLPAICGGALMSYLPKTNKAGLLVGIYMINCITAPLAIVYSWASANVAGSTKKIGVTSLYISIGFAIGNITGPQSYRVKDAPYFQPAKVSMLATQAASFGLALVIASIYYLRNKRRNTDTSILNEEEKTENVWNDLTDFENESFRYTY
;
A
#
# COMPACT_ATOMS: atom_id res chain seq x y z
N MET A 1 -18.67 -9.88 -42.13
CA MET A 1 -17.54 -9.98 -41.19
C MET A 1 -18.12 -10.16 -39.79
N LEU A 2 -18.77 -11.29 -39.50
CA LEU A 2 -18.16 -12.51 -38.92
C LEU A 2 -17.40 -12.22 -37.63
N VAL A 3 -18.16 -12.04 -36.54
CA VAL A 3 -17.69 -12.29 -35.16
C VAL A 3 -17.84 -13.79 -34.95
N GLU A 4 -16.70 -14.48 -34.98
CA GLU A 4 -16.59 -15.92 -34.79
C GLU A 4 -16.97 -16.31 -33.36
N LYS A 5 -17.90 -17.27 -33.26
CA LYS A 5 -18.16 -18.05 -32.07
C LYS A 5 -16.95 -18.95 -31.80
N SER A 6 -16.20 -18.67 -30.73
CA SER A 6 -15.40 -19.69 -30.03
C SER A 6 -16.00 -19.79 -28.62
N GLY A 7 -16.81 -20.80 -28.28
CA GLY A 7 -16.52 -22.21 -28.49
C GLY A 7 -15.62 -22.71 -27.36
N ILE A 8 -16.02 -22.50 -26.10
CA ILE A 8 -15.57 -23.29 -24.96
C ILE A 8 -16.83 -23.60 -24.14
N ALA A 9 -17.64 -24.49 -24.71
CA ALA A 9 -18.39 -25.44 -23.90
C ALA A 9 -17.35 -26.50 -23.51
N THR A 10 -16.65 -26.30 -22.38
CA THR A 10 -15.89 -27.40 -21.78
C THR A 10 -16.89 -28.22 -20.99
N GLU A 11 -17.00 -29.47 -21.41
CA GLU A 11 -17.67 -30.56 -20.73
C GLU A 11 -17.36 -30.53 -19.24
N ILE A 12 -18.42 -30.55 -18.45
CA ILE A 12 -18.40 -30.89 -17.05
C ILE A 12 -18.12 -32.40 -17.00
N GLU A 13 -16.85 -32.79 -17.05
CA GLU A 13 -16.46 -34.01 -16.36
C GLU A 13 -16.48 -33.67 -14.87
N SER A 14 -17.50 -34.17 -14.19
CA SER A 14 -17.49 -34.32 -12.75
C SER A 14 -16.11 -34.87 -12.38
N LEU A 15 -15.33 -34.09 -11.62
CA LEU A 15 -14.11 -34.56 -10.97
C LEU A 15 -14.44 -35.93 -10.37
N GLY A 16 -13.87 -36.98 -10.97
CA GLY A 16 -14.06 -38.34 -10.52
C GLY A 16 -13.80 -38.39 -9.03
N SER A 17 -14.73 -39.00 -8.31
CA SER A 17 -14.81 -39.16 -6.87
C SER A 17 -13.57 -39.77 -6.20
N SER A 18 -12.47 -40.04 -6.92
CA SER A 18 -11.28 -40.70 -6.42
C SER A 18 -10.05 -39.80 -6.20
N GLU A 19 -9.94 -38.63 -6.83
CA GLU A 19 -8.77 -37.73 -6.61
C GLU A 19 -9.06 -36.60 -5.62
N ALA A 20 -10.32 -36.19 -5.49
CA ALA A 20 -10.76 -35.24 -4.46
C ALA A 20 -10.64 -35.84 -3.04
N ASP A 21 -10.76 -37.16 -2.91
CA ASP A 21 -10.64 -37.87 -1.62
C ASP A 21 -9.24 -37.78 -1.00
N LYS A 22 -8.19 -37.47 -1.78
CA LYS A 22 -6.86 -37.21 -1.22
C LYS A 22 -6.72 -35.85 -0.52
N TYR A 23 -7.67 -34.93 -0.73
CA TYR A 23 -7.68 -33.61 -0.09
C TYR A 23 -8.59 -33.53 1.15
N VAL A 24 -9.32 -34.61 1.46
CA VAL A 24 -10.25 -34.72 2.60
C VAL A 24 -9.53 -34.71 3.97
N SER A 25 -8.19 -34.76 4.01
CA SER A 25 -7.44 -34.71 5.28
C SER A 25 -7.07 -33.30 5.76
N THR A 26 -7.42 -32.23 5.05
CA THR A 26 -7.23 -30.85 5.52
C THR A 26 -8.59 -30.28 5.88
N GLY A 27 -8.93 -30.17 7.17
CA GLY A 27 -10.21 -29.67 7.71
C GLY A 27 -10.57 -28.23 7.30
N ASN A 28 -10.71 -27.99 6.00
CA ASN A 28 -10.99 -26.72 5.37
C ASN A 28 -12.50 -26.59 5.19
N LYS A 29 -13.12 -25.92 6.16
CA LYS A 29 -14.57 -25.68 6.24
C LYS A 29 -15.21 -25.14 4.96
N ASN A 30 -14.44 -24.46 4.10
CA ASN A 30 -14.93 -23.96 2.82
C ASN A 30 -15.16 -25.07 1.79
N LEU A 31 -14.30 -26.09 1.75
CA LEU A 31 -14.45 -27.24 0.86
C LEU A 31 -15.58 -28.16 1.34
N ASP A 32 -15.69 -28.35 2.66
CA ASP A 32 -16.80 -29.11 3.26
C ASP A 32 -18.17 -28.45 2.96
N TYR A 33 -18.24 -27.12 2.95
CA TYR A 33 -19.46 -26.38 2.61
C TYR A 33 -19.83 -26.50 1.14
N LEU A 34 -18.85 -26.54 0.24
CA LEU A 34 -19.09 -26.74 -1.19
C LEU A 34 -19.58 -28.16 -1.49
N HIS A 35 -19.00 -29.17 -0.84
CA HIS A 35 -19.36 -30.58 -1.08
C HIS A 35 -20.75 -30.94 -0.54
N ASN A 36 -21.15 -30.35 0.59
CA ASN A 36 -22.43 -30.65 1.26
C ASN A 36 -23.56 -29.66 0.92
N PHE A 37 -23.41 -28.85 -0.14
CA PHE A 37 -24.41 -27.85 -0.48
C PHE A 37 -25.61 -28.47 -1.20
N ASP A 38 -26.80 -28.32 -0.63
CA ASP A 38 -28.05 -28.78 -1.23
C ASP A 38 -28.55 -27.78 -2.29
N HIS A 39 -28.42 -28.15 -3.55
CA HIS A 39 -28.86 -27.34 -4.68
C HIS A 39 -30.38 -27.27 -4.82
N GLU A 40 -31.12 -28.28 -4.36
CA GLU A 40 -32.59 -28.35 -4.46
C GLU A 40 -33.27 -27.46 -3.42
N ALA A 41 -32.66 -27.33 -2.23
CA ALA A 41 -33.12 -26.41 -1.18
C ALA A 41 -32.98 -24.91 -1.54
N HIS A 42 -32.16 -24.58 -2.55
CA HIS A 42 -31.82 -23.20 -2.92
C HIS A 42 -31.84 -22.98 -4.46
N PRO A 43 -33.03 -22.87 -5.08
CA PRO A 43 -33.21 -22.73 -6.54
C PRO A 43 -32.99 -21.30 -7.07
N GLU A 44 -32.64 -20.34 -6.22
CA GLU A 44 -32.48 -18.93 -6.59
C GLU A 44 -31.30 -18.70 -7.55
N GLU A 45 -31.55 -18.03 -8.68
CA GLU A 45 -30.50 -17.59 -9.60
C GLU A 45 -29.77 -16.37 -9.03
N VAL A 46 -28.52 -16.57 -8.62
CA VAL A 46 -27.68 -15.53 -8.05
C VAL A 46 -26.64 -15.07 -9.08
N THR A 47 -26.64 -13.77 -9.40
CA THR A 47 -25.63 -13.19 -10.30
C THR A 47 -24.42 -12.67 -9.52
N MET A 48 -23.20 -12.96 -9.99
CA MET A 48 -21.95 -12.49 -9.37
C MET A 48 -21.86 -10.95 -9.22
N LYS A 49 -22.54 -10.19 -10.09
CA LYS A 49 -22.65 -8.72 -9.99
C LYS A 49 -23.41 -8.24 -8.75
N GLN A 50 -24.40 -9.00 -8.29
CA GLN A 50 -25.17 -8.67 -7.08
C GLN A 50 -24.33 -8.95 -5.83
N ILE A 51 -23.64 -10.10 -5.79
CA ILE A 51 -22.70 -10.46 -4.71
C ILE A 51 -21.61 -9.39 -4.60
N THR A 52 -20.94 -9.06 -5.70
CA THR A 52 -19.84 -8.06 -5.70
C THR A 52 -20.28 -6.69 -5.21
N ARG A 53 -21.47 -6.18 -5.60
CA ARG A 53 -22.00 -4.91 -5.08
C ARG A 53 -22.24 -4.95 -3.56
N LYS A 54 -22.80 -6.06 -3.04
CA LYS A 54 -22.99 -6.24 -1.60
C LYS A 54 -21.64 -6.28 -0.86
N LEU A 55 -20.65 -6.99 -1.43
CA LEU A 55 -19.29 -7.07 -0.88
C LEU A 55 -18.58 -5.70 -0.90
N ASP A 56 -18.72 -4.94 -1.99
CA ASP A 56 -18.05 -3.64 -2.14
C ASP A 56 -18.55 -2.65 -1.06
N ILE A 57 -19.87 -2.61 -0.79
CA ILE A 57 -20.44 -1.78 0.30
C ILE A 57 -20.02 -2.30 1.68
N MET A 58 -20.02 -3.62 1.87
CA MET A 58 -19.75 -4.24 3.16
C MET A 58 -18.28 -4.18 3.56
N LEU A 59 -17.36 -4.29 2.61
CA LEU A 59 -15.93 -4.45 2.87
C LEU A 59 -15.12 -3.27 2.33
N VAL A 60 -15.30 -2.88 1.06
CA VAL A 60 -14.40 -1.89 0.42
C VAL A 60 -14.57 -0.51 1.05
N PHE A 61 -15.80 -0.11 1.38
CA PHE A 61 -16.03 1.20 2.02
C PHE A 61 -15.40 1.29 3.43
N PRO A 62 -15.60 0.31 4.35
CA PRO A 62 -14.86 0.30 5.62
C PRO A 62 -13.35 0.23 5.44
N MET A 63 -12.84 -0.57 4.49
CA MET A 63 -11.41 -0.66 4.21
C MET A 63 -10.83 0.67 3.73
N LEU A 64 -11.55 1.39 2.86
CA LEU A 64 -11.19 2.74 2.42
C LEU A 64 -11.17 3.70 3.61
N PHE A 65 -12.17 3.64 4.49
CA PHE A 65 -12.26 4.53 5.64
C PHE A 65 -11.14 4.29 6.66
N VAL A 66 -10.80 3.03 6.94
CA VAL A 66 -9.65 2.68 7.80
C VAL A 66 -8.35 3.22 7.20
N TYR A 67 -8.11 3.04 5.91
CA TYR A 67 -6.88 3.52 5.26
C TYR A 67 -6.82 5.05 5.17
N PHE A 68 -7.98 5.69 4.95
CA PHE A 68 -8.14 7.15 5.04
C PHE A 68 -7.72 7.67 6.41
N LEU A 69 -8.26 7.09 7.48
CA LEU A 69 -7.91 7.46 8.85
C LEU A 69 -6.43 7.22 9.12
N GLN A 70 -5.86 6.12 8.61
CA GLN A 70 -4.45 5.79 8.79
C GLN A 70 -3.55 6.90 8.27
N PHE A 71 -3.88 7.39 7.07
CA PHE A 71 -3.14 8.50 6.51
C PHE A 71 -3.42 9.82 7.22
N LEU A 72 -4.65 10.04 7.69
CA LEU A 72 -5.04 11.22 8.44
C LEU A 72 -4.18 11.40 9.71
N ASP A 73 -3.88 10.33 10.45
CA ASP A 73 -3.00 10.39 11.63
C ASP A 73 -1.56 10.77 11.26
N LYS A 74 -1.02 10.18 10.18
CA LYS A 74 0.33 10.52 9.68
C LYS A 74 0.45 11.99 9.33
N VAL A 75 -0.50 12.52 8.55
CA VAL A 75 -0.48 13.96 8.19
C VAL A 75 -0.85 14.86 9.37
N SER A 76 -1.55 14.36 10.39
CA SER A 76 -1.82 15.14 11.61
C SER A 76 -0.53 15.54 12.34
N LEU A 77 0.54 14.72 12.28
CA LEU A 77 1.86 15.11 12.79
C LEU A 77 2.46 16.29 12.02
N ASN A 78 2.30 16.31 10.70
CA ASN A 78 2.75 17.40 9.84
C ASN A 78 2.01 18.70 10.18
N TYR A 79 0.69 18.63 10.32
CA TYR A 79 -0.13 19.79 10.68
C TYR A 79 0.13 20.27 12.12
N SER A 80 0.31 19.38 13.08
CA SER A 80 0.62 19.77 14.46
C SER A 80 1.97 20.51 14.57
N ASN A 81 2.93 20.20 13.70
CA ASN A 81 4.21 20.93 13.58
C ASN A 81 4.00 22.43 13.33
N VAL A 82 3.05 22.75 12.43
CA VAL A 82 2.77 24.13 12.04
C VAL A 82 1.80 24.84 12.99
N MET A 83 1.05 24.08 13.79
CA MET A 83 0.12 24.60 14.81
C MET A 83 0.79 25.00 16.13
N GLY A 84 2.09 24.74 16.32
CA GLY A 84 2.82 25.16 17.52
C GLY A 84 3.23 24.04 18.48
N MET A 85 2.90 22.78 18.19
CA MET A 85 3.26 21.62 19.02
C MET A 85 4.76 21.57 19.44
N PRO A 86 5.74 21.90 18.58
CA PRO A 86 7.14 21.93 18.99
C PRO A 86 7.47 22.98 20.05
N LYS A 87 6.74 24.11 20.07
CA LYS A 87 6.91 25.17 21.07
C LYS A 87 6.34 24.73 22.41
N ASP A 88 5.13 24.18 22.41
CA ASP A 88 4.42 23.78 23.62
C ASP A 88 5.13 22.63 24.36
N LEU A 89 5.61 21.65 23.61
CA LEU A 89 6.34 20.50 24.15
C LEU A 89 7.85 20.75 24.32
N LYS A 90 8.31 21.98 24.05
CA LYS A 90 9.70 22.43 24.17
C LYS A 90 10.70 21.52 23.46
N PHE A 91 10.42 21.20 22.19
CA PHE A 91 11.29 20.35 21.40
C PHE A 91 12.65 21.02 21.16
N GLN A 92 13.71 20.22 21.27
CA GLN A 92 15.10 20.64 21.04
C GLN A 92 15.70 19.88 19.85
N GLY A 93 16.38 20.61 18.96
CA GLY A 93 17.04 20.01 17.80
C GLY A 93 16.11 19.15 16.95
N ASN A 94 16.59 18.00 16.48
CA ASN A 94 15.86 17.13 15.55
C ASN A 94 14.81 16.22 16.22
N GLN A 95 14.35 16.55 17.44
CA GLN A 95 13.35 15.76 18.16
C GLN A 95 12.05 15.57 17.37
N PHE A 96 11.59 16.58 16.62
CA PHE A 96 10.40 16.42 15.76
C PHE A 96 10.61 15.34 14.68
N SER A 97 11.75 15.36 13.98
CA SER A 97 12.09 14.36 12.96
C SER A 97 12.22 12.96 13.55
N ASN A 98 12.72 12.86 14.79
CA ASN A 98 12.82 11.60 15.51
C ASN A 98 11.45 10.95 15.77
N LEU A 99 10.40 11.74 16.05
CA LEU A 99 9.04 11.19 16.23
C LEU A 99 8.58 10.40 14.99
N ALA A 100 8.81 10.94 13.80
CA ALA A 100 8.48 10.26 12.55
C ALA A 100 9.37 9.03 12.33
N THR A 101 10.68 9.14 12.59
CA THR A 101 11.61 8.01 12.43
C THR A 101 11.29 6.84 13.36
N TYR A 102 11.14 7.08 14.66
CA TYR A 102 10.87 6.01 15.63
C TYR A 102 9.49 5.38 15.46
N PHE A 103 8.51 6.14 14.95
CA PHE A 103 7.23 5.58 14.52
C PHE A 103 7.43 4.48 13.46
N PHE A 104 8.22 4.74 12.40
CA PHE A 104 8.47 3.73 11.35
C PHE A 104 9.36 2.58 11.83
N VAL A 105 10.30 2.84 12.75
CA VAL A 105 11.07 1.76 13.39
C VAL A 105 10.13 0.82 14.16
N ALA A 106 9.21 1.37 14.95
CA ALA A 106 8.23 0.58 15.68
C ALA A 106 7.24 -0.13 14.75
N TYR A 107 6.88 0.49 13.63
CA TYR A 107 6.04 -0.11 12.58
C TYR A 107 6.67 -1.38 12.02
N ILE A 108 7.96 -1.36 11.68
CA ILE A 108 8.66 -2.54 11.15
C ILE A 108 8.70 -3.66 12.18
N VAL A 109 9.04 -3.34 13.43
CA VAL A 109 9.06 -4.33 14.51
C VAL A 109 7.66 -4.90 14.71
N GLY A 110 6.64 -4.04 14.73
CA GLY A 110 5.24 -4.43 14.85
C GLY A 110 4.78 -5.36 13.73
N GLU A 111 5.25 -5.17 12.49
CA GLU A 111 4.85 -5.98 11.34
C GLU A 111 5.12 -7.48 11.57
N PHE A 112 6.28 -7.84 12.15
CA PHE A 112 6.61 -9.23 12.50
C PHE A 112 5.66 -9.82 13.55
N PHE A 113 5.34 -9.07 14.61
CA PHE A 113 4.44 -9.53 15.66
C PHE A 113 3.00 -9.63 15.18
N GLN A 114 2.55 -8.65 14.40
CA GLN A 114 1.20 -8.61 13.85
C GLN A 114 0.98 -9.70 12.80
N ALA A 115 2.01 -10.07 12.02
CA ALA A 115 1.94 -11.21 11.12
C ALA A 115 1.65 -12.53 11.86
N PHE A 116 2.22 -12.73 13.05
CA PHE A 116 1.92 -13.89 13.89
C PHE A 116 0.50 -13.86 14.45
N LEU A 117 0.01 -12.68 14.86
CA LEU A 117 -1.37 -12.52 15.34
C LEU A 117 -2.38 -12.83 14.23
N LEU A 118 -2.10 -12.42 12.99
CA LEU A 118 -2.96 -12.68 11.83
C LEU A 118 -3.07 -14.16 11.46
N GLN A 119 -2.09 -14.99 11.82
CA GLN A 119 -2.17 -16.44 11.64
C GLN A 119 -3.03 -17.12 12.70
N LYS A 120 -3.16 -16.53 13.89
CA LYS A 120 -3.86 -17.14 15.03
C LYS A 120 -5.29 -16.64 15.22
N PHE A 121 -5.55 -15.39 14.86
CA PHE A 121 -6.82 -14.72 15.13
C PHE A 121 -7.51 -14.28 13.84
N PRO A 122 -8.86 -14.16 13.84
CA PRO A 122 -9.58 -13.71 12.66
C PRO A 122 -9.21 -12.27 12.32
N VAL A 123 -9.01 -12.02 11.02
CA VAL A 123 -8.44 -10.77 10.48
C VAL A 123 -9.19 -9.51 10.95
N HIS A 124 -10.52 -9.56 11.01
CA HIS A 124 -11.34 -8.42 11.41
C HIS A 124 -11.15 -8.01 12.89
N LEU A 125 -10.91 -8.98 13.79
CA LEU A 125 -10.63 -8.69 15.20
C LEU A 125 -9.25 -8.07 15.37
N VAL A 126 -8.25 -8.61 14.67
CA VAL A 126 -6.89 -8.05 14.71
C VAL A 126 -6.88 -6.62 14.16
N LEU A 127 -7.53 -6.39 13.01
CA LEU A 127 -7.65 -5.06 12.41
C LEU A 127 -8.38 -4.10 13.34
N GLY A 128 -9.58 -4.47 13.80
CA GLY A 128 -10.41 -3.58 14.61
C GLY A 128 -9.80 -3.27 15.98
N PHE A 129 -9.22 -4.27 16.66
CA PHE A 129 -8.53 -4.07 17.93
C PHE A 129 -7.33 -3.13 17.78
N ASN A 130 -6.48 -3.36 16.76
CA ASN A 130 -5.35 -2.47 16.50
C ASN A 130 -5.82 -1.05 16.17
N VAL A 131 -6.91 -0.90 15.42
CA VAL A 131 -7.46 0.44 15.12
C VAL A 131 -7.97 1.16 16.37
N VAL A 132 -8.58 0.43 17.32
CA VAL A 132 -8.98 1.00 18.61
C VAL A 132 -7.77 1.39 19.46
N VAL A 133 -6.77 0.52 19.58
CA VAL A 133 -5.53 0.83 20.34
C VAL A 133 -4.82 2.03 19.74
N TRP A 134 -4.69 2.07 18.41
CA TRP A 134 -4.15 3.20 17.67
C TRP A 134 -4.96 4.49 17.95
N GLY A 135 -6.28 4.44 17.88
CA GLY A 135 -7.14 5.58 18.21
C GLY A 135 -6.99 6.08 19.65
N ILE A 136 -6.88 5.18 20.63
CA ILE A 136 -6.62 5.52 22.03
C ILE A 136 -5.26 6.23 22.15
N CYS A 137 -4.20 5.68 21.56
CA CYS A 137 -2.89 6.29 21.58
C CYS A 137 -2.90 7.68 20.91
N THR A 138 -3.64 7.87 19.82
CA THR A 138 -3.79 9.16 19.13
C THR A 138 -4.50 10.16 20.05
N MET A 139 -5.57 9.77 20.74
CA MET A 139 -6.22 10.64 21.73
C MET A 139 -5.27 10.99 22.89
N CYS A 140 -4.48 10.03 23.37
CA CYS A 140 -3.49 10.28 24.41
C CYS A 140 -2.42 11.30 23.97
N CYS A 141 -2.12 11.43 22.67
CA CYS A 141 -1.18 12.45 22.18
C CYS A 141 -1.65 13.87 22.53
N ALA A 142 -2.97 14.10 22.60
CA ALA A 142 -3.54 15.38 23.00
C ALA A 142 -3.26 15.72 24.47
N ALA A 143 -3.00 14.73 25.34
CA ALA A 143 -2.76 14.92 26.77
C ALA A 143 -1.28 15.13 27.13
N VAL A 144 -0.36 14.88 26.19
CA VAL A 144 1.08 14.94 26.45
C VAL A 144 1.55 16.36 26.75
N GLN A 145 2.55 16.47 27.63
CA GLN A 145 3.19 17.73 28.04
C GLN A 145 4.71 17.76 27.77
N ASN A 146 5.30 16.66 27.28
CA ASN A 146 6.74 16.54 27.04
C ASN A 146 7.07 15.74 25.77
N TYR A 147 8.29 15.90 25.27
CA TYR A 147 8.81 15.12 24.13
C TYR A 147 8.75 13.60 24.36
N HIS A 148 9.17 13.13 25.53
CA HIS A 148 9.26 11.70 25.82
C HIS A 148 7.90 11.00 25.81
N GLY A 149 6.85 11.65 26.34
CA GLY A 149 5.49 11.12 26.26
C GLY A 149 4.99 11.04 24.82
N MET A 150 5.31 12.04 24.00
CA MET A 150 4.93 12.06 22.59
C MET A 150 5.67 10.95 21.81
N LEU A 151 6.96 10.75 22.11
CA LEU A 151 7.76 9.70 21.51
C LEU A 151 7.25 8.30 21.88
N ALA A 152 6.92 8.06 23.15
CA ALA A 152 6.38 6.78 23.61
C ALA A 152 5.05 6.45 22.90
N LEU A 153 4.14 7.42 22.81
CA LEU A 153 2.89 7.22 22.09
C LEU A 153 3.12 6.99 20.59
N ARG A 154 4.07 7.69 19.96
CA ARG A 154 4.43 7.46 18.55
C ARG A 154 4.96 6.06 18.28
N ILE A 155 5.71 5.49 19.22
CA ILE A 155 6.19 4.10 19.12
C ILE A 155 5.00 3.12 19.23
N LEU A 156 4.11 3.32 20.20
CA LEU A 156 2.92 2.47 20.36
C LEU A 156 1.98 2.56 19.15
N LEU A 157 1.79 3.77 18.62
CA LEU A 157 1.03 4.03 17.38
C LEU A 157 1.63 3.25 16.21
N GLY A 158 2.96 3.34 16.01
CA GLY A 158 3.64 2.62 14.93
C GLY A 158 3.45 1.10 15.04
N PHE A 159 3.54 0.55 16.25
CA PHE A 159 3.35 -0.88 16.48
C PHE A 159 1.91 -1.37 16.19
N ALA A 160 0.90 -0.59 16.56
CA ALA A 160 -0.50 -0.93 16.29
C ALA A 160 -0.84 -0.81 14.79
N GLU A 161 -0.33 0.24 14.13
CA GLU A 161 -0.62 0.53 12.73
C GLU A 161 -0.02 -0.48 11.73
N ALA A 162 1.02 -1.20 12.14
CA ALA A 162 1.74 -2.17 11.30
C ALA A 162 0.84 -3.28 10.72
N SER A 163 -0.25 -3.62 11.39
CA SER A 163 -1.19 -4.66 10.95
C SER A 163 -2.15 -4.23 9.84
N VAL A 164 -2.35 -2.92 9.63
CA VAL A 164 -3.48 -2.43 8.84
C VAL A 164 -3.38 -2.90 7.39
N ILE A 165 -2.28 -2.61 6.71
CA ILE A 165 -2.08 -3.00 5.30
C ILE A 165 -2.23 -4.51 5.09
N PRO A 166 -1.52 -5.40 5.82
CA PRO A 166 -1.67 -6.83 5.63
C PRO A 166 -3.10 -7.32 5.92
N CYS A 167 -3.80 -6.76 6.92
CA CYS A 167 -5.20 -7.08 7.16
C CYS A 167 -6.10 -6.72 5.97
N LEU A 168 -5.95 -5.51 5.42
CA LEU A 168 -6.76 -5.05 4.27
C LEU A 168 -6.51 -5.92 3.03
N VAL A 169 -5.26 -6.29 2.79
CA VAL A 169 -4.89 -7.21 1.69
C VAL A 169 -5.51 -8.59 1.91
N LEU A 170 -5.38 -9.17 3.11
CA LEU A 170 -5.95 -10.48 3.44
C LEU A 170 -7.47 -10.51 3.31
N LEU A 171 -8.17 -9.49 3.82
CA LEU A 171 -9.61 -9.34 3.64
C LEU A 171 -9.97 -9.28 2.15
N THR A 172 -9.20 -8.54 1.35
CA THR A 172 -9.46 -8.47 -0.08
C THR A 172 -9.25 -9.83 -0.77
N THR A 173 -8.20 -10.57 -0.43
CA THR A 173 -7.92 -11.89 -1.01
C THR A 173 -8.88 -12.99 -0.56
N ASN A 174 -9.54 -12.81 0.59
CA ASN A 174 -10.52 -13.77 1.11
C ASN A 174 -11.89 -13.66 0.43
N PHE A 175 -12.24 -12.48 -0.09
CA PHE A 175 -13.57 -12.20 -0.67
C PHE A 175 -13.57 -11.92 -2.16
N TYR A 176 -12.42 -11.65 -2.79
CA TYR A 176 -12.33 -11.28 -4.20
C TYR A 176 -11.33 -12.13 -4.98
N ASN A 177 -11.65 -12.41 -6.25
CA ASN A 177 -10.72 -13.04 -7.18
C ASN A 177 -9.55 -12.11 -7.53
N ARG A 178 -8.43 -12.68 -7.99
CA ARG A 178 -7.17 -11.95 -8.25
C ARG A 178 -7.33 -10.70 -9.13
N SER A 179 -8.15 -10.78 -10.19
CA SER A 179 -8.43 -9.63 -11.07
C SER A 179 -9.30 -8.56 -10.39
N GLN A 180 -10.26 -8.98 -9.58
CA GLN A 180 -11.14 -8.07 -8.84
C GLN A 180 -10.40 -7.41 -7.68
N ALA A 181 -9.56 -8.16 -6.96
CA ALA A 181 -8.79 -7.71 -5.81
C ALA A 181 -7.89 -6.51 -6.14
N ALA A 182 -7.18 -6.55 -7.27
CA ALA A 182 -6.29 -5.46 -7.68
C ALA A 182 -7.01 -4.11 -7.82
N PHE A 183 -8.22 -4.11 -8.40
CA PHE A 183 -9.03 -2.90 -8.54
C PHE A 183 -9.51 -2.36 -7.18
N ARG A 184 -9.93 -3.25 -6.28
CA ARG A 184 -10.39 -2.85 -4.92
C ARG A 184 -9.24 -2.33 -4.06
N ILE A 185 -8.04 -2.89 -4.23
CA ILE A 185 -6.82 -2.35 -3.62
C ILE A 185 -6.61 -0.91 -4.04
N GLY A 186 -6.70 -0.61 -5.35
CA GLY A 186 -6.62 0.76 -5.84
C GLY A 186 -7.69 1.70 -5.25
N ILE A 187 -8.91 1.21 -5.02
CA ILE A 187 -9.99 2.00 -4.39
C ILE A 187 -9.61 2.36 -2.95
N PHE A 188 -9.31 1.40 -2.07
CA PHE A 188 -9.02 1.75 -0.68
C PHE A 188 -7.72 2.56 -0.57
N TYR A 189 -6.75 2.35 -1.47
CA TYR A 189 -5.49 3.11 -1.50
C TYR A 189 -5.71 4.60 -1.80
N SER A 190 -6.81 4.96 -2.47
CA SER A 190 -7.21 6.37 -2.65
C SER A 190 -7.46 7.12 -1.33
N GLY A 191 -7.63 6.39 -0.22
CA GLY A 191 -7.68 6.93 1.14
C GLY A 191 -6.51 7.86 1.49
N LEU A 192 -5.32 7.67 0.90
CA LEU A 192 -4.18 8.57 1.08
C LEU A 192 -4.51 10.01 0.71
N GLY A 193 -5.06 10.22 -0.49
CA GLY A 193 -5.34 11.56 -0.96
C GLY A 193 -6.51 12.20 -0.20
N PHE A 194 -7.53 11.41 0.15
CA PHE A 194 -8.59 11.88 1.03
C PHE A 194 -8.03 12.32 2.39
N GLY A 195 -7.13 11.54 2.99
CA GLY A 195 -6.51 11.86 4.28
C GLY A 195 -5.76 13.20 4.23
N GLN A 196 -5.10 13.50 3.11
CA GLN A 196 -4.42 14.78 2.92
C GLN A 196 -5.39 15.97 2.81
N ILE A 197 -6.47 15.82 2.04
CA ILE A 197 -7.50 16.85 1.85
C ILE A 197 -8.21 17.15 3.17
N PHE A 198 -8.74 16.13 3.83
CA PHE A 198 -9.44 16.28 5.11
C PHE A 198 -8.49 16.68 6.23
N GLY A 199 -7.25 16.21 6.24
CA GLY A 199 -6.24 16.64 7.21
C GLY A 199 -5.94 18.13 7.10
N GLY A 200 -5.82 18.66 5.87
CA GLY A 200 -5.68 20.10 5.63
C GLY A 200 -6.91 20.89 6.10
N LEU A 201 -8.11 20.33 5.91
CA LEU A 201 -9.38 20.95 6.30
C LEU A 201 -9.53 21.02 7.81
N LEU A 202 -9.37 19.89 8.49
CA LEU A 202 -9.39 19.80 9.94
C LEU A 202 -8.33 20.71 10.55
N SER A 203 -7.14 20.74 9.95
CA SER A 203 -6.06 21.61 10.40
C SER A 203 -6.43 23.10 10.32
N TYR A 204 -7.05 23.52 9.21
CA TYR A 204 -7.52 24.89 9.06
C TYR A 204 -8.65 25.23 10.06
N LEU A 205 -9.64 24.35 10.20
CA LEU A 205 -10.78 24.55 11.08
C LEU A 205 -10.34 24.69 12.55
N PHE A 206 -9.46 23.81 13.03
CA PHE A 206 -9.02 23.85 14.43
C PHE A 206 -8.04 25.00 14.72
N GLN A 207 -7.39 25.57 13.70
CA GLN A 207 -6.63 26.81 13.86
C GLN A 207 -7.52 28.06 13.91
N LEU A 208 -8.79 27.97 13.53
CA LEU A 208 -9.77 29.06 13.58
C LEU A 208 -10.51 29.13 14.92
N VAL A 209 -10.56 28.02 15.66
CA VAL A 209 -11.20 27.95 16.97
C VAL A 209 -10.31 28.65 17.99
N ASP A 210 -10.74 29.84 18.44
CA ASP A 210 -10.14 30.55 19.58
C ASP A 210 -10.61 29.89 20.89
N SER A 211 -10.01 28.75 21.24
CA SER A 211 -10.25 28.05 22.50
C SER A 211 -9.06 28.13 23.44
N THR A 212 -9.31 27.93 24.74
CA THR A 212 -8.25 27.71 25.75
C THR A 212 -7.43 26.44 25.51
N PHE A 213 -7.88 25.58 24.59
CA PHE A 213 -7.22 24.34 24.21
C PHE A 213 -6.43 24.52 22.92
N GLU A 214 -5.16 24.09 22.93
CA GLU A 214 -4.27 24.20 21.76
C GLU A 214 -4.85 23.44 20.55
N GLY A 215 -4.89 24.08 19.39
CA GLY A 215 -5.55 23.53 18.19
C GLY A 215 -5.01 22.17 17.75
N TRP A 216 -3.72 21.90 17.98
CA TRP A 216 -3.12 20.59 17.68
C TRP A 216 -3.59 19.47 18.61
N ARG A 217 -3.95 19.79 19.86
CA ARG A 217 -4.52 18.81 20.80
C ARG A 217 -5.94 18.45 20.41
N ILE A 218 -6.74 19.43 19.94
CA ILE A 218 -8.09 19.18 19.38
C ILE A 218 -8.00 18.26 18.18
N LEU A 219 -7.04 18.51 17.28
CA LEU A 219 -6.81 17.68 16.09
C LEU A 219 -6.60 16.21 16.46
N PHE A 220 -5.67 15.92 17.38
CA PHE A 220 -5.43 14.54 17.82
C PHE A 220 -6.61 13.91 18.55
N LEU A 221 -7.37 14.68 19.33
CA LEU A 221 -8.54 14.17 20.04
C LEU A 221 -9.65 13.76 19.06
N VAL A 222 -9.96 14.61 18.07
CA VAL A 222 -11.00 14.32 17.06
C VAL A 222 -10.59 13.16 16.17
N VAL A 223 -9.36 13.15 15.66
CA VAL A 223 -8.84 12.06 14.81
C VAL A 223 -8.83 10.75 15.59
N GLY A 224 -8.37 10.75 16.84
CA GLY A 224 -8.37 9.56 17.69
C GLY A 224 -9.77 9.04 18.00
N LEU A 225 -10.76 9.92 18.21
CA LEU A 225 -12.16 9.50 18.40
C LEU A 225 -12.74 8.86 17.14
N MET A 226 -12.44 9.43 15.96
CA MET A 226 -12.83 8.84 14.67
C MET A 226 -12.21 7.44 14.48
N ASN A 227 -10.94 7.27 14.88
CA ASN A 227 -10.25 5.97 14.85
C ASN A 227 -10.93 4.95 15.75
N ILE A 228 -11.24 5.29 17.01
CA ILE A 228 -11.91 4.37 17.93
C ILE A 228 -13.29 3.97 17.39
N ALA A 229 -14.09 4.93 16.93
CA ALA A 229 -15.40 4.65 16.35
C ALA A 229 -15.31 3.72 15.13
N CYS A 230 -14.32 3.95 14.26
CA CYS A 230 -14.05 3.09 13.11
C CYS A 230 -13.60 1.69 13.54
N GLY A 231 -12.69 1.57 14.51
CA GLY A 231 -12.20 0.28 15.01
C GLY A 231 -13.32 -0.56 15.61
N ILE A 232 -14.19 0.05 16.43
CA ILE A 232 -15.40 -0.60 16.96
C ILE A 232 -16.30 -1.07 15.81
N TYR A 233 -16.54 -0.21 14.82
CA TYR A 233 -17.34 -0.60 13.65
C TYR A 233 -16.73 -1.80 12.91
N VAL A 234 -15.41 -1.83 12.71
CA VAL A 234 -14.72 -2.95 12.05
C VAL A 234 -14.87 -4.24 12.84
N VAL A 235 -14.73 -4.21 14.17
CA VAL A 235 -14.89 -5.41 15.02
C VAL A 235 -16.28 -6.02 14.88
N PHE A 236 -17.34 -5.21 14.85
CA PHE A 236 -18.72 -5.74 14.88
C PHE A 236 -19.33 -6.00 13.50
N PHE A 237 -18.94 -5.23 12.47
CA PHE A 237 -19.65 -5.24 11.17
C PHE A 237 -18.83 -5.83 10.02
N VAL A 238 -17.50 -5.96 10.13
CA VAL A 238 -16.67 -6.50 9.05
C VAL A 238 -16.44 -8.01 9.27
N PRO A 239 -16.93 -8.89 8.39
CA PRO A 239 -16.66 -10.32 8.49
C PRO A 239 -15.23 -10.65 8.01
N SER A 240 -14.59 -11.66 8.61
CA SER A 240 -13.28 -12.15 8.16
C SER A 240 -13.34 -13.21 7.07
N GLU A 241 -14.46 -13.93 6.96
CA GLU A 241 -14.62 -15.05 6.03
C GLU A 241 -15.99 -15.02 5.32
N PRO A 242 -16.08 -15.51 4.08
CA PRO A 242 -17.36 -15.64 3.37
C PRO A 242 -18.42 -16.41 4.18
N LEU A 243 -18.03 -17.51 4.83
CA LEU A 243 -18.94 -18.36 5.60
C LEU A 243 -19.51 -17.66 6.83
N THR A 244 -18.73 -16.81 7.50
CA THR A 244 -19.15 -16.08 8.72
C THR A 244 -20.04 -14.87 8.43
N THR A 245 -20.20 -14.52 7.15
CA THR A 245 -20.98 -13.34 6.74
C THR A 245 -22.48 -13.57 6.90
N LYS A 246 -23.17 -12.74 7.70
CA LYS A 246 -24.64 -12.79 7.86
C LYS A 246 -25.42 -12.13 6.71
N LYS A 247 -24.76 -11.29 5.91
CA LYS A 247 -25.38 -10.51 4.82
C LYS A 247 -25.50 -11.24 3.48
N LEU A 248 -24.92 -12.43 3.35
CA LEU A 248 -24.97 -13.26 2.14
C LEU A 248 -25.91 -14.45 2.36
N SER A 249 -26.76 -14.75 1.38
CA SER A 249 -27.59 -15.97 1.38
C SER A 249 -26.72 -17.23 1.29
N PRO A 250 -27.22 -18.41 1.70
CA PRO A 250 -26.49 -19.67 1.55
C PRO A 250 -26.03 -19.91 0.10
N LYS A 251 -26.90 -19.64 -0.89
CA LYS A 251 -26.55 -19.75 -2.31
C LYS A 251 -25.50 -18.72 -2.75
N GLU A 252 -25.61 -17.48 -2.28
CA GLU A 252 -24.59 -16.44 -2.53
C GLU A 252 -23.21 -16.84 -1.99
N LYS A 253 -23.16 -17.51 -0.82
CA LYS A 253 -21.91 -18.03 -0.24
C LYS A 253 -21.32 -19.16 -1.08
N PHE A 254 -22.16 -20.09 -1.53
CA PHE A 254 -21.73 -21.19 -2.40
C PHE A 254 -21.10 -20.67 -3.69
N VAL A 255 -21.82 -19.83 -4.44
CA VAL A 255 -21.35 -19.25 -5.71
C VAL A 255 -20.06 -18.43 -5.50
N LEU A 256 -19.93 -17.69 -4.39
CA LEU A 256 -18.72 -16.96 -4.06
C LEU A 256 -17.53 -17.88 -3.79
N LEU A 257 -17.72 -18.95 -3.01
CA LEU A 257 -16.67 -19.90 -2.66
C LEU A 257 -16.20 -20.71 -3.87
N GLU A 258 -17.11 -21.12 -4.74
CA GLU A 258 -16.81 -21.79 -6.01
C GLU A 258 -15.90 -20.90 -6.86
N LYS A 259 -16.30 -19.63 -7.05
CA LYS A 259 -15.53 -18.64 -7.82
C LYS A 259 -14.14 -18.35 -7.23
N LEU A 260 -14.02 -18.34 -5.90
CA LEU A 260 -12.76 -18.12 -5.20
C LEU A 260 -11.84 -19.34 -5.30
N THR A 261 -12.40 -20.54 -5.40
CA THR A 261 -11.66 -21.80 -5.52
C THR A 261 -11.09 -21.95 -6.92
N GLU A 262 -11.85 -21.61 -7.97
CA GLU A 262 -11.38 -21.55 -9.37
C GLU A 262 -10.05 -20.77 -9.52
N GLY A 263 -9.88 -19.68 -8.76
CA GLY A 263 -8.68 -18.84 -8.82
C GLY A 263 -7.52 -19.24 -7.89
N LYS A 264 -7.73 -20.20 -6.98
CA LYS A 264 -6.73 -20.67 -5.99
C LYS A 264 -6.10 -22.02 -6.37
N ILE A 265 -6.70 -22.74 -7.31
CA ILE A 265 -6.13 -23.97 -7.90
C ILE A 265 -4.86 -23.56 -8.68
N GLY A 266 -3.68 -23.83 -8.10
CA GLY A 266 -2.38 -23.51 -8.69
C GLY A 266 -1.40 -22.75 -7.78
N VAL A 267 -1.81 -22.34 -6.57
CA VAL A 267 -0.90 -21.69 -5.59
C VAL A 267 -0.65 -22.61 -4.39
N ASN A 268 -0.22 -23.84 -4.65
CA ASN A 268 0.26 -24.75 -3.61
C ASN A 268 1.77 -24.94 -3.74
N ALA A 269 2.53 -23.95 -3.28
CA ALA A 269 3.94 -24.13 -2.97
C ALA A 269 4.19 -23.69 -1.51
N HIS A 270 3.64 -24.45 -0.57
CA HIS A 270 3.92 -24.31 0.87
C HIS A 270 5.32 -24.80 1.27
N LYS A 271 6.13 -25.30 0.33
CA LYS A 271 7.49 -25.78 0.61
C LYS A 271 8.51 -24.67 0.37
N PHE A 272 9.10 -24.18 1.45
CA PHE A 272 10.26 -23.28 1.40
C PHE A 272 11.42 -23.95 0.67
N LYS A 273 11.90 -23.33 -0.42
CA LYS A 273 13.02 -23.83 -1.23
C LYS A 273 14.29 -23.01 -0.95
N PRO A 274 15.29 -23.54 -0.21
CA PRO A 274 16.49 -22.77 0.16
C PRO A 274 17.36 -22.39 -1.05
N HIS A 275 17.34 -23.17 -2.14
CA HIS A 275 18.04 -22.81 -3.36
C HIS A 275 17.54 -21.46 -3.93
N GLN A 276 16.22 -21.23 -3.93
CA GLN A 276 15.60 -20.00 -4.42
C GLN A 276 16.00 -18.78 -3.58
N VAL A 277 16.35 -18.99 -2.29
CA VAL A 277 16.86 -17.92 -1.41
C VAL A 277 18.29 -17.53 -1.80
N LYS A 278 19.15 -18.50 -2.11
CA LYS A 278 20.51 -18.21 -2.60
C LYS A 278 20.46 -17.43 -3.91
N GLU A 279 19.59 -17.85 -4.83
CA GLU A 279 19.36 -17.13 -6.09
C GLU A 279 18.85 -15.70 -5.84
N MET A 280 17.88 -15.54 -4.95
CA MET A 280 17.35 -14.23 -4.57
C MET A 280 18.43 -13.28 -4.02
N LEU A 281 19.36 -13.78 -3.20
CA LEU A 281 20.43 -12.97 -2.61
C LEU A 281 21.50 -12.53 -3.63
N LEU A 282 21.76 -13.36 -4.64
CA LEU A 282 22.77 -13.10 -5.66
C LEU A 282 22.23 -12.27 -6.84
N ASP A 283 20.92 -12.22 -7.02
CA ASP A 283 20.30 -11.54 -8.14
C ASP A 283 20.26 -10.02 -7.94
N ILE A 284 20.93 -9.31 -8.85
CA ILE A 284 20.98 -7.85 -8.87
C ILE A 284 19.58 -7.21 -8.94
N GLN A 285 18.59 -7.88 -9.55
CA GLN A 285 17.23 -7.32 -9.66
C GLN A 285 16.58 -7.11 -8.29
N CYS A 286 16.84 -8.01 -7.33
CA CYS A 286 16.29 -7.95 -5.97
C CYS A 286 16.82 -6.70 -5.23
N TRP A 287 18.12 -6.46 -5.33
CA TRP A 287 18.77 -5.29 -4.75
C TRP A 287 18.30 -3.98 -5.40
N LEU A 288 18.11 -3.97 -6.73
CA LEU A 288 17.56 -2.81 -7.42
C LEU A 288 16.12 -2.49 -6.97
N TYR A 289 15.29 -3.50 -6.73
CA TYR A 289 13.95 -3.31 -6.17
C TYR A 289 13.97 -2.75 -4.74
N LEU A 290 14.94 -3.13 -3.92
CA LEU A 290 15.13 -2.54 -2.58
C LEU A 290 15.52 -1.06 -2.69
N ILE A 291 16.50 -0.73 -3.55
CA ILE A 291 17.01 0.64 -3.68
C ILE A 291 15.96 1.59 -4.30
N ILE A 292 15.24 1.15 -5.34
CA ILE A 292 14.17 1.98 -5.94
C ILE A 292 13.04 2.22 -4.94
N SER A 293 12.69 1.21 -4.12
CA SER A 293 11.66 1.36 -3.09
C SER A 293 12.10 2.30 -1.98
N ALA A 294 13.39 2.24 -1.58
CA ALA A 294 13.95 3.15 -0.59
C ALA A 294 13.97 4.60 -1.06
N THR A 295 14.38 4.85 -2.31
CA THR A 295 14.45 6.20 -2.88
C THR A 295 13.07 6.83 -3.10
N ILE A 296 12.09 6.06 -3.57
CA ILE A 296 10.68 6.52 -3.68
C ILE A 296 10.11 6.83 -2.28
N SER A 297 10.31 5.93 -1.31
CA SER A 297 9.73 6.08 0.04
C SER A 297 10.38 7.21 0.83
N PHE A 298 11.69 7.43 0.63
CA PHE A 298 12.40 8.59 1.17
C PHE A 298 11.68 9.89 0.78
N SER A 299 11.43 10.07 -0.52
CA SER A 299 10.75 11.28 -1.00
C SER A 299 9.31 11.36 -0.49
N SER A 300 8.55 10.27 -0.60
CA SER A 300 7.16 10.23 -0.15
C SER A 300 6.99 10.63 1.32
N ASN A 301 7.80 10.07 2.23
CA ASN A 301 7.65 10.33 3.66
C ASN A 301 8.06 11.76 4.04
N THR A 302 9.14 12.24 3.42
CA THR A 302 9.70 13.59 3.55
C THR A 302 8.61 14.64 3.30
N ILE A 303 7.85 14.48 2.21
CA ILE A 303 6.74 15.38 1.85
C ILE A 303 5.57 15.23 2.82
N SER A 304 5.17 13.99 3.13
CA SER A 304 4.02 13.78 4.01
C SER A 304 4.23 14.31 5.42
N SER A 305 5.49 14.38 5.89
CA SER A 305 5.85 14.82 7.24
C SER A 305 6.13 16.34 7.34
N PHE A 306 6.60 16.98 6.26
CA PHE A 306 7.09 18.37 6.31
C PHE A 306 6.45 19.32 5.28
N SER A 307 5.54 18.86 4.42
CA SER A 307 4.94 19.71 3.37
C SER A 307 4.25 20.98 3.89
N ALA A 308 3.54 20.97 5.03
CA ALA A 308 2.96 22.22 5.55
C ALA A 308 4.04 23.18 6.04
N LYS A 309 5.14 22.65 6.60
CA LYS A 309 6.29 23.45 7.02
C LYS A 309 7.02 24.08 5.84
N ASP A 310 7.14 23.36 4.73
CA ASP A 310 7.68 23.92 3.49
C ASP A 310 6.79 25.05 2.95
N ILE A 311 5.47 24.89 2.97
CA ILE A 311 4.56 25.97 2.55
C ILE A 311 4.72 27.21 3.44
N MET A 312 4.83 27.04 4.77
CA MET A 312 5.13 28.17 5.66
C MET A 312 6.47 28.83 5.33
N SER A 313 7.49 28.06 4.93
CA SER A 313 8.81 28.61 4.56
C SER A 313 8.76 29.58 3.38
N PHE A 314 7.69 29.53 2.56
CA PHE A 314 7.47 30.45 1.44
C PHE A 314 6.82 31.78 1.86
N GLY A 315 6.56 31.96 3.16
CA GLY A 315 5.94 33.18 3.71
C GLY A 315 4.41 33.16 3.66
N PHE A 316 3.81 31.98 3.79
CA PHE A 316 2.38 31.80 4.08
C PHE A 316 2.16 31.60 5.58
N THR A 317 0.97 31.95 6.07
CA THR A 317 0.61 31.68 7.47
C THR A 317 0.32 30.19 7.68
N SER A 318 0.36 29.72 8.93
CA SER A 318 0.06 28.31 9.25
C SER A 318 -1.34 27.87 8.77
N ARG A 319 -2.33 28.76 8.87
CA ARG A 319 -3.70 28.55 8.38
C ARG A 319 -3.73 28.39 6.86
N GLN A 320 -3.05 29.27 6.14
CA GLN A 320 -2.95 29.20 4.68
C GLN A 320 -2.17 27.96 4.24
N ALA A 321 -1.11 27.59 4.96
CA ALA A 321 -0.29 26.42 4.65
C ALA A 321 -1.09 25.11 4.72
N ALA A 322 -2.02 24.99 5.68
CA ALA A 322 -2.92 23.84 5.77
C ALA A 322 -3.86 23.73 4.57
N LEU A 323 -4.52 24.83 4.18
CA LEU A 323 -5.42 24.87 3.02
C LEU A 323 -4.66 24.62 1.71
N LEU A 324 -3.50 25.25 1.56
CA LEU A 324 -2.65 25.09 0.39
C LEU A 324 -2.04 23.69 0.29
N ASN A 325 -2.13 22.84 1.32
CA ASN A 325 -1.70 21.46 1.22
C ASN A 325 -2.76 20.56 0.56
N MET A 326 -4.05 20.90 0.65
CA MET A 326 -5.16 20.08 0.14
C MET A 326 -5.04 19.67 -1.34
N PRO A 327 -4.62 20.56 -2.28
CA PRO A 327 -4.51 20.18 -3.69
C PRO A 327 -3.52 19.04 -3.92
N SER A 328 -2.51 18.89 -3.07
CA SER A 328 -1.58 17.77 -3.09
C SER A 328 -2.29 16.42 -2.98
N GLY A 329 -3.34 16.33 -2.16
CA GLY A 329 -4.14 15.12 -2.03
C GLY A 329 -4.91 14.78 -3.31
N VAL A 330 -5.43 15.79 -4.01
CA VAL A 330 -6.09 15.63 -5.31
C VAL A 330 -5.09 15.10 -6.35
N VAL A 331 -3.88 15.66 -6.39
CA VAL A 331 -2.82 15.19 -7.29
C VAL A 331 -2.48 13.72 -7.01
N SER A 332 -2.34 13.32 -5.74
CA SER A 332 -2.08 11.93 -5.36
C SER A 332 -3.19 10.96 -5.81
N ILE A 333 -4.47 11.37 -5.72
CA ILE A 333 -5.61 10.54 -6.19
C ILE A 333 -5.55 10.40 -7.70
N MET A 334 -5.41 11.53 -8.41
CA MET A 334 -5.39 11.55 -9.87
C MET A 334 -4.20 10.77 -10.41
N SER A 335 -2.99 10.92 -9.84
CA SER A 335 -1.81 10.15 -10.26
C SER A 335 -2.00 8.65 -10.05
N SER A 336 -2.66 8.25 -8.95
CA SER A 336 -2.95 6.84 -8.66
C SER A 336 -3.98 6.24 -9.62
N TRP A 337 -5.05 6.98 -9.92
CA TRP A 337 -6.11 6.49 -10.83
C TRP A 337 -5.64 6.45 -12.28
N ILE A 338 -4.97 7.50 -12.75
CA ILE A 338 -4.45 7.59 -14.11
C ILE A 338 -3.44 6.48 -14.36
N SER A 339 -2.49 6.27 -13.43
CA SER A 339 -1.47 5.23 -13.56
C SER A 339 -2.08 3.82 -13.59
N THR A 340 -3.04 3.55 -12.70
CA THR A 340 -3.75 2.26 -12.68
C THR A 340 -4.51 2.02 -13.98
N TYR A 341 -5.20 3.03 -14.51
CA TYR A 341 -5.94 2.93 -15.77
C TYR A 341 -5.04 2.62 -16.97
N PHE A 342 -3.88 3.29 -17.08
CA PHE A 342 -2.94 3.03 -18.17
C PHE A 342 -2.28 1.65 -18.07
N ILE A 343 -1.97 1.18 -16.86
CA ILE A 343 -1.47 -0.19 -16.64
C ILE A 343 -2.54 -1.21 -17.05
N MET A 344 -3.82 -0.96 -16.74
CA MET A 344 -4.92 -1.82 -17.19
C MET A 344 -5.07 -1.85 -18.72
N LYS A 345 -4.73 -0.76 -19.41
CA LYS A 345 -4.72 -0.69 -20.88
C LYS A 345 -3.50 -1.31 -21.56
N GLY A 346 -2.55 -1.85 -20.79
CA GLY A 346 -1.36 -2.53 -21.31
C GLY A 346 -0.13 -1.63 -21.46
N THR A 347 -0.12 -0.42 -20.90
CA THR A 347 1.11 0.37 -20.80
C THR A 347 2.15 -0.35 -19.95
N THR A 348 3.41 -0.36 -20.38
CA THR A 348 4.49 -0.98 -19.64
C THR A 348 4.73 -0.28 -18.30
N ARG A 349 5.02 -1.07 -17.26
CA ARG A 349 5.07 -0.58 -15.87
C ARG A 349 6.22 0.40 -15.66
N TYR A 350 7.37 0.20 -16.32
CA TYR A 350 8.49 1.13 -16.22
C TYR A 350 8.18 2.51 -16.82
N ILE A 351 7.47 2.57 -17.96
CA ILE A 351 7.07 3.85 -18.57
C ILE A 351 6.14 4.59 -17.62
N ALA A 352 5.17 3.89 -17.01
CA ALA A 352 4.28 4.49 -16.04
C ALA A 352 5.05 5.09 -14.85
N ILE A 353 6.05 4.37 -14.30
CA ILE A 353 6.92 4.88 -13.23
C ILE A 353 7.68 6.13 -13.70
N CYS A 354 8.33 6.07 -14.86
CA CYS A 354 9.10 7.20 -15.40
C CYS A 354 8.24 8.45 -15.62
N VAL A 355 7.06 8.29 -16.22
CA VAL A 355 6.12 9.39 -16.49
C VAL A 355 5.62 10.04 -15.20
N LEU A 356 5.40 9.26 -14.14
CA LEU A 356 4.99 9.79 -12.82
C LEU A 356 6.13 10.48 -12.08
N LEU A 357 7.38 10.03 -12.29
CA LEU A 357 8.55 10.62 -11.66
C LEU A 357 8.98 11.95 -12.32
N LEU A 358 8.72 12.14 -13.62
CA LEU A 358 9.01 13.40 -14.31
C LEU A 358 8.40 14.65 -13.63
N PRO A 359 7.09 14.72 -13.37
CA PRO A 359 6.52 15.86 -12.67
C PRO A 359 7.07 15.96 -11.25
N ALA A 360 7.33 14.83 -10.57
CA ALA A 360 7.91 14.87 -9.23
C ALA A 360 9.31 15.50 -9.21
N ILE A 361 10.18 15.13 -10.16
CA ILE A 361 11.52 15.72 -10.36
C ILE A 361 11.41 17.21 -10.68
N CYS A 362 10.53 17.60 -11.61
CA CYS A 362 10.28 19.00 -11.92
C CYS A 362 9.86 19.77 -10.67
N GLY A 363 8.96 19.20 -9.85
CA GLY A 363 8.51 19.83 -8.63
C GLY A 363 9.62 19.95 -7.57
N GLY A 364 10.46 18.93 -7.42
CA GLY A 364 11.64 18.97 -6.56
C GLY A 364 12.65 20.03 -6.99
N ALA A 365 12.84 20.21 -8.30
CA ALA A 365 13.69 21.25 -8.88
C ALA A 365 13.10 22.65 -8.65
N LEU A 366 11.80 22.82 -8.84
CA LEU A 366 11.09 24.07 -8.54
C LEU A 366 11.24 24.45 -7.06
N MET A 367 11.01 23.50 -6.15
CA MET A 367 11.18 23.75 -4.71
C MET A 367 12.61 24.09 -4.30
N SER A 368 13.60 23.53 -5.01
CA SER A 368 15.01 23.71 -4.68
C SER A 368 15.60 24.99 -5.27
N TYR A 369 15.30 25.33 -6.53
CA TYR A 369 16.07 26.36 -7.26
C TYR A 369 15.26 27.60 -7.63
N LEU A 370 13.92 27.58 -7.52
CA LEU A 370 13.12 28.73 -7.93
C LEU A 370 13.30 29.93 -6.98
N PRO A 371 13.38 31.16 -7.50
CA PRO A 371 13.43 32.37 -6.68
C PRO A 371 12.22 32.45 -5.76
N LYS A 372 12.47 32.81 -4.49
CA LYS A 372 11.45 32.88 -3.41
C LYS A 372 10.34 33.91 -3.68
N THR A 373 10.56 34.83 -4.62
CA THR A 373 9.57 35.79 -5.11
C THR A 373 8.41 35.09 -5.82
N ASN A 374 8.65 33.95 -6.48
CA ASN A 374 7.63 33.20 -7.18
C ASN A 374 6.97 32.14 -6.27
N LYS A 375 6.15 32.60 -5.32
CA LYS A 375 5.40 31.72 -4.40
C LYS A 375 4.51 30.71 -5.12
N ALA A 376 3.90 31.10 -6.25
CA ALA A 376 3.04 30.23 -7.04
C ALA A 376 3.82 29.03 -7.61
N GLY A 377 5.00 29.27 -8.19
CA GLY A 377 5.83 28.18 -8.72
C GLY A 377 6.35 27.22 -7.65
N LEU A 378 6.63 27.71 -6.44
CA LEU A 378 7.00 26.86 -5.29
C LEU A 378 5.84 25.97 -4.81
N LEU A 379 4.61 26.48 -4.82
CA LEU A 379 3.40 25.71 -4.52
C LEU A 379 3.13 24.63 -5.57
N VAL A 380 3.22 24.99 -6.85
CA VAL A 380 3.14 24.01 -7.96
C VAL A 380 4.20 22.92 -7.78
N GLY A 381 5.40 23.29 -7.32
CA GLY A 381 6.45 22.33 -6.97
C GLY A 381 5.98 21.28 -5.96
N ILE A 382 5.39 21.70 -4.83
CA ILE A 382 4.85 20.77 -3.82
C ILE A 382 3.78 19.86 -4.41
N TYR A 383 2.88 20.40 -5.23
CA TYR A 383 1.80 19.61 -5.85
C TYR A 383 2.35 18.54 -6.79
N MET A 384 3.30 18.89 -7.65
CA MET A 384 3.87 17.94 -8.61
C MET A 384 4.68 16.82 -7.94
N ILE A 385 5.32 17.10 -6.80
CA ILE A 385 6.08 16.10 -6.05
C ILE A 385 5.16 15.00 -5.47
N ASN A 386 3.89 15.30 -5.16
CA ASN A 386 2.95 14.30 -4.65
C ASN A 386 2.59 13.20 -5.67
N CYS A 387 2.95 13.36 -6.96
CA CYS A 387 2.90 12.28 -7.95
C CYS A 387 3.76 11.06 -7.56
N ILE A 388 4.71 11.19 -6.63
CA ILE A 388 5.59 10.11 -6.15
C ILE A 388 4.88 9.02 -5.34
N THR A 389 3.64 9.24 -4.93
CA THR A 389 2.86 8.28 -4.13
C THR A 389 2.47 7.03 -4.93
N ALA A 390 2.17 7.17 -6.22
CA ALA A 390 1.73 6.07 -7.09
C ALA A 390 2.86 5.10 -7.54
N PRO A 391 4.08 5.56 -7.89
CA PRO A 391 5.18 4.69 -8.31
C PRO A 391 5.47 3.48 -7.41
N LEU A 392 5.38 3.61 -6.08
CA LEU A 392 5.67 2.50 -5.16
C LEU A 392 4.74 1.31 -5.40
N ALA A 393 3.44 1.55 -5.59
CA ALA A 393 2.47 0.49 -5.88
C ALA A 393 2.75 -0.20 -7.23
N ILE A 394 3.24 0.56 -8.21
CA ILE A 394 3.63 0.02 -9.53
C ILE A 394 4.87 -0.86 -9.39
N VAL A 395 5.84 -0.48 -8.55
CA VAL A 395 7.03 -1.29 -8.27
C VAL A 395 6.65 -2.66 -7.68
N TYR A 396 5.71 -2.72 -6.72
CA TYR A 396 5.18 -3.99 -6.20
C TYR A 396 4.57 -4.85 -7.32
N SER A 397 3.75 -4.23 -8.19
CA SER A 397 3.16 -4.93 -9.34
C SER A 397 4.22 -5.42 -10.34
N TRP A 398 5.26 -4.64 -10.57
CA TRP A 398 6.34 -4.94 -11.52
C TRP A 398 7.22 -6.08 -11.03
N ALA A 399 7.59 -6.07 -9.75
CA ALA A 399 8.32 -7.18 -9.12
C ALA A 399 7.51 -8.49 -9.16
N SER A 400 6.20 -8.44 -8.89
CA SER A 400 5.34 -9.62 -8.93
C SER A 400 5.16 -10.20 -10.34
N ALA A 401 5.32 -9.38 -11.38
CA ALA A 401 5.28 -9.83 -12.77
C ALA A 401 6.61 -10.40 -13.28
N ASN A 402 7.74 -9.97 -12.70
CA ASN A 402 9.08 -10.29 -13.20
C ASN A 402 9.88 -11.29 -12.37
N VAL A 403 9.33 -11.74 -11.25
CA VAL A 403 9.95 -12.77 -10.41
C VAL A 403 9.06 -14.01 -10.39
N ALA A 404 9.67 -15.15 -10.77
CA ALA A 404 9.08 -16.48 -10.72
C ALA A 404 9.76 -17.34 -9.63
N GLY A 405 9.14 -18.46 -9.29
CA GLY A 405 9.48 -19.25 -8.12
C GLY A 405 8.81 -18.72 -6.85
N SER A 406 8.03 -19.56 -6.18
CA SER A 406 7.23 -19.21 -5.01
C SER A 406 8.02 -18.53 -3.89
N THR A 407 9.17 -19.09 -3.50
CA THR A 407 10.01 -18.56 -2.41
C THR A 407 10.73 -17.28 -2.85
N LYS A 408 11.29 -17.26 -4.06
CA LYS A 408 11.97 -16.08 -4.62
C LYS A 408 11.00 -14.90 -4.77
N LYS A 409 9.81 -15.15 -5.33
CA LYS A 409 8.78 -14.14 -5.54
C LYS A 409 8.34 -13.49 -4.25
N ILE A 410 7.97 -14.29 -3.24
CA ILE A 410 7.55 -13.77 -1.93
C ILE A 410 8.70 -12.98 -1.29
N GLY A 411 9.93 -13.50 -1.35
CA GLY A 411 11.08 -12.79 -0.79
C GLY A 411 11.36 -11.45 -1.49
N VAL A 412 11.30 -11.38 -2.81
CA VAL A 412 11.52 -10.10 -3.51
C VAL A 412 10.37 -9.13 -3.27
N THR A 413 9.12 -9.56 -3.42
CA THR A 413 7.97 -8.67 -3.31
C THR A 413 7.70 -8.21 -1.88
N SER A 414 7.98 -9.05 -0.88
CA SER A 414 7.59 -8.79 0.51
C SER A 414 8.76 -8.48 1.43
N LEU A 415 9.97 -9.02 1.19
CA LEU A 415 11.14 -8.73 2.04
C LEU A 415 11.93 -7.53 1.50
N TYR A 416 12.42 -7.60 0.26
CA TYR A 416 13.31 -6.56 -0.30
C TYR A 416 12.62 -5.21 -0.44
N ILE A 417 11.41 -5.19 -1.01
CA ILE A 417 10.65 -3.94 -1.19
C ILE A 417 10.26 -3.33 0.16
N SER A 418 9.83 -4.14 1.13
CA SER A 418 9.45 -3.65 2.47
C SER A 418 10.64 -3.14 3.28
N ILE A 419 11.81 -3.79 3.18
CA ILE A 419 13.06 -3.27 3.75
C ILE A 419 13.43 -1.93 3.09
N GLY A 420 13.30 -1.82 1.77
CA GLY A 420 13.52 -0.56 1.06
C GLY A 420 12.57 0.54 1.56
N PHE A 421 11.28 0.24 1.62
CA PHE A 421 10.23 1.13 2.14
C PHE A 421 10.56 1.63 3.55
N ALA A 422 10.91 0.71 4.45
CA ALA A 422 11.36 0.99 5.81
C ALA A 422 12.55 1.96 5.86
N ILE A 423 13.63 1.66 5.14
CA ILE A 423 14.84 2.50 5.10
C ILE A 423 14.51 3.91 4.60
N GLY A 424 13.72 4.02 3.54
CA GLY A 424 13.30 5.31 2.99
C GLY A 424 12.50 6.13 4.01
N ASN A 425 11.53 5.51 4.67
CA ASN A 425 10.71 6.20 5.67
C ASN A 425 11.50 6.62 6.92
N ILE A 426 12.50 5.84 7.35
CA ILE A 426 13.38 6.18 8.48
C ILE A 426 14.29 7.37 8.13
N THR A 427 14.88 7.35 6.94
CA THR A 427 15.91 8.31 6.50
C THR A 427 15.33 9.63 5.98
N GLY A 428 14.13 9.63 5.40
CA GLY A 428 13.48 10.82 4.86
C GLY A 428 13.39 11.99 5.86
N PRO A 429 12.69 11.83 7.00
CA PRO A 429 12.54 12.88 8.01
C PRO A 429 13.86 13.41 8.57
N GLN A 430 14.89 12.57 8.63
CA GLN A 430 16.22 12.94 9.14
C GLN A 430 16.96 13.93 8.22
N SER A 431 16.49 14.10 6.99
CA SER A 431 17.02 15.11 6.06
C SER A 431 16.60 16.53 6.43
N TYR A 432 15.46 16.71 7.12
CA TYR A 432 15.07 17.99 7.71
C TYR A 432 15.81 18.20 9.02
N ARG A 433 16.95 18.89 8.93
CA ARG A 433 17.77 19.26 10.09
C ARG A 433 17.40 20.65 10.56
N VAL A 434 17.39 20.85 11.87
CA VAL A 434 17.09 22.17 12.46
C VAL A 434 18.08 23.26 12.02
N LYS A 435 19.35 22.91 11.80
CA LYS A 435 20.38 23.83 11.32
C LYS A 435 20.08 24.46 9.96
N ASP A 436 19.26 23.80 9.15
CA ASP A 436 18.93 24.22 7.79
C ASP A 436 17.58 24.97 7.73
N ALA A 437 16.93 25.19 8.88
CA ALA A 437 15.71 25.98 8.99
C ALA A 437 15.98 27.46 8.67
N PRO A 438 15.02 28.20 8.07
CA PRO A 438 13.67 27.78 7.70
C PRO A 438 13.54 27.19 6.29
N TYR A 439 14.62 27.22 5.48
CA TYR A 439 14.54 26.92 4.05
C TYR A 439 14.71 25.44 3.71
N PHE A 440 15.37 24.66 4.58
CA PHE A 440 15.58 23.21 4.45
C PHE A 440 16.15 22.79 3.08
N GLN A 441 17.07 23.59 2.53
CA GLN A 441 17.63 23.39 1.20
C GLN A 441 18.24 21.99 0.99
N PRO A 442 19.03 21.44 1.94
CA PRO A 442 19.58 20.09 1.78
C PRO A 442 18.51 18.99 1.73
N ALA A 443 17.38 19.17 2.41
CA ALA A 443 16.26 18.23 2.37
C ALA A 443 15.59 18.24 1.00
N LYS A 444 15.34 19.44 0.45
CA LYS A 444 14.73 19.63 -0.88
C LYS A 444 15.62 19.08 -2.01
N VAL A 445 16.92 19.32 -1.93
CA VAL A 445 17.90 18.78 -2.89
C VAL A 445 18.02 17.26 -2.76
N SER A 446 18.04 16.71 -1.54
CA SER A 446 18.03 15.26 -1.32
C SER A 446 16.77 14.60 -1.89
N MET A 447 15.61 15.26 -1.76
CA MET A 447 14.36 14.80 -2.35
C MET A 447 14.43 14.78 -3.89
N LEU A 448 14.92 15.85 -4.51
CA LEU A 448 15.17 15.90 -5.96
C LEU A 448 16.15 14.79 -6.40
N ALA A 449 17.24 14.61 -5.67
CA ALA A 449 18.27 13.61 -5.99
C ALA A 449 17.71 12.18 -5.91
N THR A 450 16.90 11.87 -4.89
CA THR A 450 16.28 10.55 -4.74
C THR A 450 15.20 10.30 -5.80
N GLN A 451 14.44 11.32 -6.21
CA GLN A 451 13.50 11.24 -7.34
C GLN A 451 14.22 10.96 -8.67
N ALA A 452 15.29 11.68 -8.96
CA ALA A 452 16.12 11.47 -10.15
C ALA A 452 16.80 10.09 -10.13
N ALA A 453 17.30 9.66 -8.98
CA ALA A 453 17.84 8.31 -8.80
C ALA A 453 16.79 7.23 -9.06
N SER A 454 15.56 7.43 -8.58
CA SER A 454 14.44 6.49 -8.80
C SER A 454 14.12 6.35 -10.29
N PHE A 455 14.16 7.46 -11.04
CA PHE A 455 13.96 7.47 -12.49
C PHE A 455 15.09 6.71 -13.21
N GLY A 456 16.34 6.97 -12.86
CA GLY A 456 17.49 6.24 -13.40
C GLY A 456 17.43 4.75 -13.09
N LEU A 457 17.07 4.37 -11.86
CA LEU A 457 16.92 2.98 -11.43
C LEU A 457 15.81 2.27 -12.20
N ALA A 458 14.67 2.92 -12.44
CA ALA A 458 13.60 2.35 -13.26
C ALA A 458 14.09 2.02 -14.68
N LEU A 459 14.87 2.91 -15.31
CA LEU A 459 15.48 2.67 -16.62
C LEU A 459 16.53 1.55 -16.58
N VAL A 460 17.34 1.47 -15.53
CA VAL A 460 18.34 0.41 -15.36
C VAL A 460 17.66 -0.95 -15.24
N ILE A 461 16.61 -1.07 -14.41
CA ILE A 461 15.84 -2.32 -14.27
C ILE A 461 15.21 -2.71 -15.61
N ALA A 462 14.58 -1.77 -16.33
CA ALA A 462 14.01 -2.02 -17.64
C ALA A 462 15.07 -2.45 -18.67
N SER A 463 16.26 -1.84 -18.64
CA SER A 463 17.39 -2.19 -19.51
C SER A 463 17.89 -3.60 -19.22
N ILE A 464 17.99 -4.00 -17.95
CA ILE A 464 18.35 -5.36 -17.56
C ILE A 464 17.33 -6.35 -18.11
N TYR A 465 16.03 -6.06 -18.01
CA TYR A 465 14.98 -6.93 -18.55
C TYR A 465 15.00 -7.02 -20.08
N TYR A 466 15.23 -5.90 -20.76
CA TYR A 466 15.41 -5.90 -22.20
C TYR A 466 16.62 -6.76 -22.62
N LEU A 467 17.76 -6.62 -21.95
CA LEU A 467 18.96 -7.42 -22.23
C LEU A 467 18.76 -8.91 -21.92
N ARG A 468 18.09 -9.24 -20.81
CA ARG A 468 17.74 -10.63 -20.46
C ARG A 468 16.83 -11.26 -21.51
N ASN A 469 15.80 -10.53 -21.96
CA ASN A 469 14.92 -11.00 -23.02
C ASN A 469 15.64 -11.14 -24.36
N LYS A 470 16.53 -10.20 -24.73
CA LYS A 470 17.30 -10.26 -25.97
C LYS A 470 18.25 -11.47 -26.01
N ARG A 471 18.94 -11.76 -24.90
CA ARG A 471 19.76 -12.98 -24.76
C ARG A 471 18.90 -14.22 -24.96
N ARG A 472 17.79 -14.31 -24.22
CA ARG A 472 16.88 -15.45 -24.31
C ARG A 472 16.25 -15.63 -25.69
N ASN A 473 15.87 -14.57 -26.40
CA ASN A 473 15.35 -14.68 -27.77
C ASN A 473 16.33 -15.36 -28.75
N THR A 474 17.62 -15.34 -28.44
CA THR A 474 18.65 -16.04 -29.22
C THR A 474 18.69 -17.54 -28.89
N ASP A 475 18.31 -17.91 -27.66
CA ASP A 475 18.36 -19.28 -27.15
C ASP A 475 17.01 -20.04 -27.30
N THR A 476 15.86 -19.35 -27.29
CA THR A 476 14.51 -19.98 -27.25
C THR A 476 13.97 -20.47 -28.60
N SER A 477 14.72 -20.39 -29.70
CA SER A 477 14.30 -20.97 -30.99
C SER A 477 14.24 -22.50 -30.98
N ILE A 478 14.42 -23.15 -29.82
CA ILE A 478 14.70 -24.58 -29.65
C ILE A 478 13.63 -25.30 -28.77
N LEU A 479 12.72 -24.60 -28.06
CA LEU A 479 11.81 -25.21 -27.07
C LEU A 479 10.36 -25.42 -27.57
N ASN A 480 9.81 -26.63 -27.34
CA ASN A 480 8.43 -27.04 -27.69
C ASN A 480 7.36 -26.46 -26.72
N GLU A 481 6.08 -26.41 -27.14
CA GLU A 481 4.99 -25.85 -26.31
C GLU A 481 4.65 -26.68 -25.06
N GLU A 482 4.88 -27.99 -25.08
CA GLU A 482 4.66 -28.88 -23.91
C GLU A 482 5.65 -28.58 -22.77
N GLU A 483 6.93 -28.39 -23.07
CA GLU A 483 7.96 -28.02 -22.07
C GLU A 483 7.70 -26.65 -21.43
N LYS A 484 7.13 -25.69 -22.19
CA LYS A 484 6.73 -24.39 -21.63
C LYS A 484 5.63 -24.54 -20.59
N THR A 485 4.72 -25.47 -20.81
CA THR A 485 3.60 -25.73 -19.92
C THR A 485 4.10 -26.45 -18.66
N GLU A 486 4.91 -27.49 -18.82
CA GLU A 486 5.51 -28.28 -17.71
C GLU A 486 6.41 -27.43 -16.79
N ASN A 487 7.17 -26.49 -17.35
CA ASN A 487 8.02 -25.55 -16.60
C ASN A 487 7.24 -24.60 -15.69
N VAL A 488 5.98 -24.28 -16.02
CA VAL A 488 5.10 -23.45 -15.18
C VAL A 488 4.61 -24.24 -13.96
N TRP A 489 4.37 -25.54 -14.12
CA TRP A 489 3.90 -26.42 -13.03
C TRP A 489 5.01 -26.82 -12.05
N ASN A 490 6.28 -26.81 -12.47
CA ASN A 490 7.42 -27.20 -11.63
C ASN A 490 7.92 -26.12 -10.65
N ASP A 491 7.28 -24.93 -10.61
CA ASP A 491 7.65 -23.82 -9.72
C ASP A 491 9.16 -23.47 -9.81
N LEU A 492 9.65 -23.41 -11.05
CA LEU A 492 11.00 -22.99 -11.43
C LEU A 492 11.17 -21.47 -11.25
N THR A 493 12.38 -21.03 -10.93
CA THR A 493 12.69 -19.59 -10.82
C THR A 493 12.72 -18.90 -12.18
N ASP A 494 12.76 -17.57 -12.20
CA ASP A 494 12.86 -16.82 -13.46
C ASP A 494 14.17 -17.08 -14.19
N PHE A 495 15.25 -17.50 -13.50
CA PHE A 495 16.49 -17.95 -14.15
C PHE A 495 16.41 -19.37 -14.69
N GLU A 496 15.81 -20.30 -13.93
CA GLU A 496 15.65 -21.71 -14.32
C GLU A 496 14.65 -21.89 -15.46
N ASN A 497 13.60 -21.07 -15.51
CA ASN A 497 12.61 -21.13 -16.57
C ASN A 497 13.09 -20.36 -17.82
N GLU A 498 13.64 -21.09 -18.79
CA GLU A 498 14.12 -20.54 -20.07
C GLU A 498 13.00 -19.92 -20.92
N SER A 499 11.76 -20.37 -20.73
CA SER A 499 10.58 -19.81 -21.41
C SER A 499 10.05 -18.52 -20.77
N PHE A 500 10.53 -18.16 -19.57
CA PHE A 500 10.08 -16.97 -18.85
C PHE A 500 10.53 -15.69 -19.56
N ARG A 501 9.57 -14.80 -19.85
CA ARG A 501 9.79 -13.49 -20.45
C ARG A 501 9.58 -12.38 -19.42
N TYR A 502 10.59 -11.54 -19.27
CA TYR A 502 10.49 -10.36 -18.42
C TYR A 502 9.58 -9.33 -19.08
N THR A 503 8.64 -8.77 -18.32
CA THR A 503 7.84 -7.63 -18.77
C THR A 503 8.64 -6.36 -18.48
N TYR A 504 9.21 -5.77 -19.55
CA TYR A 504 9.88 -4.48 -19.46
C TYR A 504 8.83 -3.37 -19.47
#